data_AF-A0A7C1AX19-F1
#
_entry.id   AF-A0A7C1AX19-F1
#
_cell.length_a   1.000
_cell.length_b   1.000
_cell.length_c   1.000
_cell.angle_alpha   90.00
_cell.angle_beta   90.00
_cell.angle_gamma   90.00
#
_symmetry.space_group_name_H-M   'P 1'
#
loop_
_entity.id
_entity.type
_entity.pdbx_description
1 polymer ?
#
loop_
_entity_poly.entity_id
_entity_poly.type
_entity_poly.pdbx_seq_one_letter_code
_entity_poly.pdbx_strand_id
1 'polypeptide(L)' 'MPEKDDYTVKPGDSLAKIARRFDTTVELLQKMNGITGSLIRVNDRLRVLRGKFRA' A
#
# COMPACT_ATOMS: atom_id res chain seq x y z
N MET A 1 4.63 -15.16 -7.93
CA MET A 1 5.57 -14.08 -7.61
C MET A 1 4.75 -12.86 -7.25
N PRO A 2 5.08 -12.07 -6.22
CA PRO A 2 4.34 -10.85 -5.93
C PRO A 2 4.53 -9.87 -7.11
N GLU A 3 3.43 -9.44 -7.70
CA GLU A 3 3.46 -8.46 -8.78
C GLU A 3 3.55 -7.07 -8.16
N LYS A 4 4.53 -6.28 -8.62
CA LYS A 4 4.65 -4.88 -8.21
C LYS A 4 3.63 -4.08 -9.01
N ASP A 5 2.79 -3.34 -8.30
CA ASP A 5 1.76 -2.47 -8.88
C ASP A 5 1.95 -1.06 -8.30
N ASP A 6 1.56 -0.03 -9.04
CA ASP A 6 1.67 1.36 -8.60
C ASP A 6 0.26 1.92 -8.40
N TYR A 7 -0.05 2.31 -7.17
CA TYR A 7 -1.35 2.85 -6.79
C TYR A 7 -1.27 4.35 -6.49
N THR A 8 -2.13 5.14 -7.12
CA THR A 8 -2.27 6.56 -6.77
C THR A 8 -3.36 6.72 -5.70
N VAL A 9 -2.99 7.27 -4.55
CA VAL A 9 -3.89 7.47 -3.41
C VAL A 9 -5.02 8.41 -3.81
N LYS A 10 -6.26 8.00 -3.55
CA LYS A 10 -7.45 8.81 -3.79
C LYS A 10 -7.96 9.47 -2.50
N PRO A 11 -8.74 10.56 -2.61
CA PRO A 11 -9.39 11.14 -1.43
C PRO A 11 -10.22 10.11 -0.69
N GLY A 12 -9.98 9.95 0.62
CA GLY A 12 -10.69 8.99 1.47
C GLY A 12 -10.07 7.58 1.53
N ASP A 13 -8.97 7.35 0.81
CA ASP A 13 -8.14 6.16 1.00
C ASP A 13 -7.33 6.25 2.30
N SER A 14 -7.03 5.08 2.86
CA SER A 14 -6.14 4.92 4.00
C SER A 14 -5.21 3.74 3.74
N LEU A 15 -4.03 3.72 4.38
CA LEU A 15 -3.08 2.61 4.24
C LEU A 15 -3.76 1.26 4.49
N ALA A 16 -4.66 1.18 5.48
CA ALA A 16 -5.39 -0.05 5.79
C ALA A 16 -6.34 -0.49 4.67
N LYS A 17 -7.07 0.45 4.04
CA LYS A 17 -7.93 0.15 2.89
C LYS A 17 -7.12 -0.31 1.68
N ILE A 18 -6.01 0.38 1.40
CA ILE A 18 -5.10 0.05 0.30
C ILE A 18 -4.47 -1.33 0.54
N ALA A 19 -3.94 -1.56 1.74
CA ALA A 19 -3.35 -2.84 2.12
C ALA A 19 -4.34 -4.00 1.91
N ARG A 20 -5.58 -3.87 2.41
CA ARG A 20 -6.65 -4.86 2.18
C ARG A 20 -6.99 -5.04 0.71
N ARG A 21 -7.02 -3.96 -0.07
CA ARG A 21 -7.33 -4.00 -1.51
C ARG A 21 -6.28 -4.77 -2.32
N PHE A 22 -5.02 -4.70 -1.92
CA PHE A 22 -3.90 -5.33 -2.62
C PHE A 22 -3.45 -6.65 -1.98
N ASP A 23 -4.22 -7.20 -1.03
CA ASP A 23 -3.85 -8.40 -0.25
C ASP A 23 -2.44 -8.31 0.38
N THR A 24 -2.10 -7.11 0.88
CA THR A 24 -0.82 -6.81 1.51
C THR A 24 -1.01 -6.25 2.93
N THR A 25 0.08 -6.01 3.66
CA THR A 25 0.04 -5.45 5.02
C THR A 25 0.46 -3.99 5.02
N VAL A 26 -0.06 -3.22 5.99
CA VAL A 26 0.29 -1.81 6.16
C VAL A 26 1.78 -1.64 6.42
N GLU A 27 2.39 -2.51 7.24
CA GLU A 27 3.83 -2.50 7.49
C GLU A 27 4.65 -2.71 6.22
N LEU A 28 4.23 -3.64 5.35
CA LEU A 28 4.93 -3.89 4.10
C LEU A 28 4.80 -2.69 3.15
N LEU A 29 3.60 -2.12 3.07
CA LEU A 29 3.31 -0.90 2.31
C LEU A 29 4.18 0.28 2.79
N GLN A 30 4.28 0.45 4.11
CA GLN A 30 5.12 1.47 4.74
C GLN A 30 6.59 1.25 4.41
N LYS A 31 7.10 0.04 4.62
CA LYS A 31 8.49 -0.32 4.37
C LYS A 31 8.88 -0.14 2.90
N MET A 32 7.98 -0.46 1.97
CA MET A 32 8.24 -0.29 0.54
C MET A 32 8.25 1.16 0.06
N ASN A 33 7.45 2.01 0.71
CA ASN A 33 7.30 3.41 0.32
C ASN A 33 8.05 4.38 1.24
N GLY A 34 8.74 3.88 2.27
CA GLY A 34 9.39 4.71 3.28
C GLY A 34 8.41 5.57 4.07
N ILE A 35 7.17 5.11 4.26
CA ILE A 35 6.13 5.87 4.96
C ILE A 35 6.24 5.59 6.44
N THR A 36 6.45 6.65 7.21
CA THR A 36 6.47 6.57 8.67
C THR A 36 5.08 6.87 9.21
N GLY A 37 4.45 5.87 9.83
CA GLY A 37 3.11 6.00 10.41
C GLY A 37 1.99 5.92 9.37
N SER A 38 0.85 6.54 9.67
CA SER A 38 -0.39 6.35 8.90
C SER A 38 -0.73 7.47 7.92
N LEU A 39 0.17 8.45 7.78
CA LEU A 39 -0.08 9.65 7.00
C LEU A 39 0.23 9.40 5.51
N ILE A 40 -0.80 9.37 4.69
CA ILE A 40 -0.71 9.36 3.22
C ILE A 40 -1.45 10.57 2.67
N ARG A 41 -0.94 11.15 1.57
CA ARG A 41 -1.59 12.27 0.90
C ARG A 41 -2.28 11.79 -0.38
N VAL A 42 -3.36 12.46 -0.71
CA VAL A 42 -4.05 12.25 -1.98
C VAL A 42 -3.11 12.62 -3.12
N ASN A 43 -3.12 11.83 -4.20
CA ASN A 43 -2.19 11.85 -5.33
C ASN A 43 -0.77 11.32 -5.04
N ASP A 44 -0.50 10.81 -3.84
CA ASP A 44 0.75 10.08 -3.60
C ASP A 44 0.77 8.79 -4.44
N ARG A 45 1.93 8.52 -5.05
CA ARG A 45 2.19 7.24 -5.72
C ARG A 45 2.74 6.26 -4.71
N LEU A 46 1.94 5.27 -4.37
CA LEU A 46 2.31 4.15 -3.52
C LEU A 46 2.66 2.95 -4.38
N ARG A 47 3.86 2.43 -4.19
CA ARG A 47 4.24 1.11 -4.65
C ARG A 47 3.51 0.09 -3.79
N VAL A 48 2.71 -0.76 -4.39
CA VAL A 48 1.98 -1.82 -3.72
C VAL A 48 2.41 -3.17 -4.27
N LEU A 49 2.35 -4.21 -3.44
CA LEU A 49 2.54 -5.57 -3.91
C LEU A 49 1.18 -6.23 -4.00
N ARG A 50 0.85 -6.71 -5.18
CA ARG A 50 -0.30 -7.56 -5.40
C ARG A 50 0.15 -9.00 -5.28
N GLY A 51 -0.33 -9.68 -4.25
CA GLY A 51 -0.11 -11.11 -4.10
C GLY A 51 -0.36 -11.55 -2.67
N LYS A 52 -1.03 -12.70 -2.51
CA LYS A 52 -1.22 -13.34 -1.22
C LYS A 52 0.14 -13.62 -0.59
N PHE A 53 0.58 -12.74 0.31
CA PHE A 53 1.61 -13.10 1.28
C PHE A 53 0.95 -14.07 2.26
N ARG A 54 0.86 -15.33 1.84
CA ARG A 54 0.70 -16.44 2.78
C ARG A 54 2.02 -16.49 3.55
N ALA A 55 1.99 -15.95 4.76
CA ALA A 55 2.97 -16.27 5.80
C ALA A 55 2.87 -17.76 6.15
#